data_AF-A0A9P7CID3-F1
#
_entry.id   AF-A0A9P7CID3-F1
#
_cell.length_a   1.000
_cell.length_b   1.000
_cell.length_c   1.000
_cell.angle_alpha   90.00
_cell.angle_beta   90.00
_cell.angle_gamma   90.00
#
_symmetry.space_group_name_H-M   'P 1'
#
loop_
_entity.id
_entity.type
_entity.pdbx_description
1 polymer ?
#
loop_
_entity_poly.entity_id
_entity_poly.type
_entity_poly.pdbx_seq_one_letter_code
_entity_poly.pdbx_strand_id
1 'polypeptide(L)' 'MTGCAVIPYFHRREGGKYFLKLGAPLENFPSEDVEADTTRVNQAIEAMVREAPDQYLWIHRRFKRQPGGRSDFYN' A
#
# COMPACT_ATOMS: atom_id res chain seq x y z
N MET A 1 10.03 14.36 13.40
CA MET A 1 8.78 13.66 13.02
C MET A 1 7.66 14.15 13.92
N THR A 2 6.41 14.25 13.42
CA THR A 2 5.34 15.01 14.10
C THR A 2 4.63 14.25 15.22
N GLY A 3 4.83 12.93 15.35
CA GLY A 3 4.12 12.10 16.33
C GLY A 3 2.64 11.85 16.02
N CYS A 4 2.17 12.26 14.84
CA CYS A 4 0.79 12.05 14.41
C CYS A 4 0.53 10.57 14.07
N ALA A 5 -0.69 10.11 14.37
CA ALA A 5 -1.14 8.80 13.93
C ALA A 5 -1.17 8.69 12.40
N VAL A 6 -0.65 7.59 11.87
CA VAL A 6 -0.72 7.24 10.45
C VAL A 6 -1.78 6.16 10.27
N ILE A 7 -2.85 6.48 9.54
CA ILE A 7 -4.00 5.59 9.35
C ILE A 7 -4.04 5.14 7.89
N PRO A 8 -3.90 3.83 7.60
CA PRO A 8 -4.15 3.30 6.28
C PRO A 8 -5.60 3.52 5.87
N TYR A 9 -5.81 3.88 4.61
CA TYR A 9 -7.12 4.13 4.05
C TYR A 9 -7.26 3.36 2.75
N PHE A 10 -8.44 2.78 2.55
CA PHE A 10 -8.77 1.97 1.40
C PHE A 10 -10.09 2.44 0.80
N HIS A 11 -10.20 2.40 -0.52
CA HIS A 11 -11.45 2.63 -1.20
C HIS A 11 -11.68 1.59 -2.27
N ARG A 12 -12.94 1.22 -2.44
CA ARG A 12 -13.41 0.39 -3.56
C ARG A 12 -14.75 0.90 -4.03
N ARG A 13 -15.06 0.68 -5.30
CA ARG A 13 -16.34 0.98 -5.92
C ARG A 13 -17.15 -0.30 -6.07
N GLU A 14 -18.39 -0.27 -5.64
CA GLU A 14 -19.32 -1.39 -5.74
C GLU A 14 -20.74 -0.83 -5.97
N GLY A 15 -21.48 -1.37 -6.93
CA GLY A 15 -22.85 -0.92 -7.22
C GLY A 15 -22.98 0.59 -7.53
N GLY A 16 -21.95 1.18 -8.16
CA GLY A 16 -21.92 2.62 -8.45
C GLY A 16 -21.56 3.53 -7.27
N LYS A 17 -21.35 2.98 -6.07
CA LYS A 17 -20.99 3.72 -4.85
C LYS A 17 -19.52 3.52 -4.48
N TYR A 18 -18.97 4.45 -3.70
CA TYR A 18 -17.65 4.31 -3.09
C TYR A 18 -17.78 3.84 -1.64
N PHE A 19 -16.98 2.85 -1.29
CA PHE A 19 -16.85 2.33 0.07
C PHE A 19 -15.50 2.74 0.62
N LEU A 20 -15.53 3.28 1.83
CA LEU A 20 -14.36 3.72 2.58
C LEU A 20 -14.06 2.73 3.69
N LYS A 21 -12.79 2.35 3.83
CA LYS A 21 -12.31 1.62 4.99
C LYS A 21 -11.09 2.32 5.55
N LEU A 22 -11.18 2.74 6.80
CA LEU A 22 -10.05 3.19 7.60
C LEU A 22 -9.50 2.00 8.37
N GLY A 23 -8.20 1.75 8.26
CA GLY A 23 -7.50 0.77 9.06
C GLY A 23 -7.27 1.26 10.49
N ALA A 24 -6.74 0.38 11.33
CA ALA A 24 -6.17 0.81 12.60
C ALA A 24 -4.91 1.68 12.34
N PRO A 25 -4.57 2.61 13.26
CA PRO A 25 -3.31 3.33 13.19
C PRO A 25 -2.12 2.36 13.14
N LEU A 26 -1.08 2.71 12.39
CA LEU A 26 0.20 2.00 12.47
C LEU A 26 0.84 2.27 13.84
N GLU A 27 0.85 1.26 14.70
CA GLU A 27 1.45 1.37 16.05
C GLU A 27 2.96 1.58 15.97
N ASN A 28 3.53 2.38 16.87
CA ASN A 28 4.98 2.63 16.93
C ASN A 28 5.56 3.01 15.55
N PHE A 29 4.86 3.90 14.85
CA PHE A 29 5.23 4.37 13.52
C PHE A 29 5.40 5.89 13.52
N PRO A 30 6.44 6.41 12.85
CA PRO A 30 7.61 5.68 12.32
C PRO A 30 8.56 5.20 13.43
N SER A 31 9.28 4.11 13.16
CA SER A 31 10.31 3.54 14.02
C SER A 31 11.72 3.98 13.57
N GLU A 32 12.76 3.47 14.23
CA GLU A 32 14.16 3.68 13.79
C GLU A 32 14.54 2.79 12.60
N ASP A 33 13.73 1.77 12.30
CA ASP A 33 13.92 0.85 11.18
C ASP A 33 13.01 1.24 9.99
N VAL A 34 13.61 1.96 9.05
CA VAL A 34 12.92 2.42 7.83
C VAL A 34 12.47 1.26 6.95
N GLU A 35 13.18 0.13 6.95
CA GLU A 35 12.82 -1.04 6.15
C GLU A 35 11.59 -1.74 6.74
N ALA A 36 11.55 -1.92 8.06
CA ALA A 36 10.39 -2.44 8.76
C ALA A 36 9.15 -1.54 8.57
N ASP A 37 9.32 -0.23 8.68
CA ASP A 37 8.25 0.75 8.43
C ASP A 37 7.71 0.67 7.01
N THR A 38 8.61 0.66 6.02
CA THR A 38 8.23 0.56 4.60
C THR A 38 7.53 -0.76 4.31
N THR A 39 7.99 -1.85 4.94
CA THR A 39 7.37 -3.17 4.84
C THR A 39 5.93 -3.15 5.37
N ARG A 40 5.69 -2.55 6.54
CA ARG A 40 4.33 -2.41 7.11
C ARG A 40 3.39 -1.62 6.20
N VAL A 41 3.89 -0.53 5.60
CA VAL A 41 3.10 0.26 4.62
C VAL A 41 2.77 -0.58 3.38
N ASN A 42 3.73 -1.34 2.85
CA ASN A 42 3.50 -2.22 1.70
C ASN A 42 2.49 -3.33 2.03
N GLN A 43 2.57 -3.95 3.22
CA GLN A 43 1.59 -4.94 3.67
C GLN A 43 0.17 -4.38 3.73
N ALA A 44 0.00 -3.13 4.17
CA ALA A 44 -1.30 -2.46 4.15
C ALA A 44 -1.82 -2.24 2.72
N ILE A 45 -0.94 -1.86 1.77
CA ILE A 45 -1.28 -1.75 0.35
C ILE A 45 -1.67 -3.11 -0.23
N GLU A 46 -0.93 -4.17 0.07
CA GLU A 46 -1.25 -5.51 -0.42
C GLU A 46 -2.59 -6.01 0.13
N ALA A 47 -2.90 -5.76 1.40
CA ALA A 47 -4.20 -6.07 1.99
C ALA A 47 -5.33 -5.37 1.24
N MET A 48 -5.18 -4.07 0.94
CA MET A 48 -6.13 -3.32 0.10
C MET A 48 -6.32 -3.96 -1.27
N VAL A 49 -5.21 -4.27 -1.96
CA VAL A 49 -5.26 -4.84 -3.32
C VAL A 49 -6.02 -6.17 -3.30
N ARG A 50 -5.84 -7.00 -2.27
CA ARG A 50 -6.56 -8.28 -2.15
C ARG A 50 -8.07 -8.11 -1.96
N GLU A 51 -8.55 -6.98 -1.44
CA GLU A 51 -9.99 -6.72 -1.28
C GLU A 51 -10.71 -6.40 -2.61
N ALA A 52 -10.02 -5.74 -3.55
CA ALA A 52 -10.57 -5.37 -4.86
C ALA A 52 -9.45 -5.30 -5.92
N PRO A 53 -8.89 -6.45 -6.33
CA PRO A 53 -7.70 -6.48 -7.17
C PRO A 53 -7.93 -5.82 -8.53
N ASP A 54 -9.11 -5.94 -9.10
CA ASP A 54 -9.53 -5.29 -10.36
C ASP A 54 -9.53 -3.76 -10.30
N GLN A 55 -9.54 -3.18 -9.10
CA GLN A 55 -9.61 -1.73 -8.88
C GLN A 55 -8.27 -1.10 -8.51
N TYR A 56 -7.21 -1.89 -8.38
CA TYR A 56 -5.87 -1.36 -8.22
C TYR A 56 -5.35 -0.76 -9.53
N LEU A 57 -4.54 0.30 -9.43
CA LEU A 57 -3.97 1.00 -10.59
C LEU A 57 -2.81 0.20 -11.22
N TRP A 58 -3.10 -0.96 -11.84
CA TRP A 58 -2.10 -1.87 -12.43
C TRP A 58 -1.30 -1.27 -13.59
N ILE A 59 -1.78 -0.19 -14.21
CA ILE A 59 -1.02 0.56 -15.23
C ILE A 59 0.28 1.16 -14.65
N HIS A 60 0.32 1.39 -13.34
CA HIS A 60 1.55 1.82 -12.69
C HIS A 60 2.55 0.66 -12.66
N ARG A 61 3.70 0.85 -13.32
CA ARG A 61 4.82 -0.12 -13.32
C ARG A 61 5.54 -0.15 -11.97
N ARG A 62 4.84 -0.55 -10.91
CA ARG A 62 5.29 -0.59 -9.51
C ARG A 62 6.59 -1.36 -9.34
N PHE A 63 6.76 -2.46 -10.07
CA PHE A 63 7.86 -3.40 -9.92
C PHE A 63 9.03 -3.16 -10.88
N LYS A 64 9.05 -2.01 -11.60
CA LYS A 64 10.04 -1.74 -12.66
C LYS A 64 11.49 -1.68 -12.17
N ARG A 65 11.67 -1.43 -10.86
CA ARG A 65 12.96 -1.47 -10.17
C ARG A 65 12.92 -2.66 -9.23
N GLN A 66 13.84 -3.59 -9.42
CA GLN A 66 14.10 -4.71 -8.51
C GLN A 66 15.53 -4.60 -7.97
N PRO A 67 15.87 -5.31 -6.89
CA PRO A 67 17.25 -5.48 -6.46
C PRO A 67 18.14 -5.89 -7.64
N GLY A 68 19.32 -5.26 -7.77
CA GLY A 68 20.22 -5.49 -8.92
C GLY A 68 19.83 -4.79 -10.22
N GLY A 69 18.77 -3.97 -10.25
CA GLY A 69 18.45 -3.06 -11.35
C GLY A 69 17.80 -3.69 -12.58
N ARG A 70 17.48 -4.99 -12.56
CA ARG A 70 16.84 -5.72 -13.68
C ARG A 70 15.36 -5.99 -13.38
N SER A 71 14.47 -5.78 -14.33
CA SER A 71 13.06 -6.19 -14.20
C SER A 71 12.51 -6.60 -15.56
N ASP A 72 12.10 -7.86 -15.70
CA ASP A 72 11.45 -8.40 -16.90
C ASP A 72 9.91 -8.39 -16.81
N PHE A 73 9.33 -7.95 -15.68
CA PHE A 73 7.87 -7.99 -15.44
C PHE A 73 7.00 -7.14 -16.39
N TYR A 74 7.61 -6.27 -17.20
CA TYR A 74 6.88 -5.31 -18.05
C TYR A 74 7.38 -5.30 -19.51
N ASN A 75 8.17 -6.32 -19.89
CA ASN A 75 8.69 -6.50 -21.24
C ASN A 75 7.83 -7.50 -22.02
#